data_AF-R0IFH5-F1
#
_entry.id   AF-R0IFH5-F1
#
_cell.length_a   1.000
_cell.length_b   1.000
_cell.length_c   1.000
_cell.angle_alpha   90.00
_cell.angle_beta   90.00
_cell.angle_gamma   90.00
#
_symmetry.space_group_name_H-M   'P 1'
#
loop_
_entity.id
_entity.type
_entity.pdbx_description
1 polymer ?
#
loop_
_entity_poly.entity_id
_entity_poly.type
_entity_poly.pdbx_seq_one_letter_code
_entity_poly.pdbx_strand_id
1 'polypeptide(L)'
;MRGGIVIVSFLILRSLVVSSSQTVPDFNFFYWVNYWPGAICESQKGCCSPPKGNKSPDFMIHGLWPQFNNGTWPAFCDQTNLFDISKISDLVSKMERKWTEWGVWVCPSNETNLWEHEWNKHGTCVQSVFDQHSYFNTNLKFRQRINFLSILKHKGIYKSFTKKMKPWEVSDKCLFHV
;
A
#
# COMPACT_ATOMS: atom_id res chain seq x y z
N MET A 1 -83.47 10.88 10.56
CA MET A 1 -82.57 9.71 10.62
C MET A 1 -81.24 10.15 10.00
N ARG A 2 -80.18 10.28 10.79
CA ARG A 2 -78.89 10.86 10.34
C ARG A 2 -78.02 9.74 9.75
N GLY A 3 -77.67 9.84 8.46
CA GLY A 3 -76.79 8.92 7.77
C GLY A 3 -75.32 9.18 8.14
N GLY A 4 -74.63 8.15 8.61
CA GLY A 4 -73.20 8.21 8.95
C GLY A 4 -72.31 7.98 7.73
N ILE A 5 -71.30 8.82 7.55
CA ILE A 5 -70.24 8.67 6.55
C ILE A 5 -69.16 7.76 7.14
N VAL A 6 -68.84 6.66 6.45
CA VAL A 6 -67.74 5.76 6.81
C VAL A 6 -66.50 6.20 6.02
N ILE A 7 -65.49 6.75 6.71
CA ILE A 7 -64.20 7.11 6.13
C ILE A 7 -63.26 5.90 6.32
N VAL A 8 -62.93 5.21 5.23
CA VAL A 8 -61.94 4.13 5.22
C VAL A 8 -60.55 4.74 5.00
N SER A 9 -59.80 4.93 6.07
CA SER A 9 -58.41 5.42 6.01
C SER A 9 -57.47 4.34 5.49
N PHE A 10 -57.00 4.49 4.24
CA PHE A 10 -55.90 3.69 3.69
C PHE A 10 -54.56 4.22 4.22
N LEU A 11 -54.02 3.56 5.25
CA LEU A 11 -52.65 3.77 5.72
C LEU A 11 -51.69 3.09 4.74
N ILE A 12 -51.25 3.81 3.70
CA ILE A 12 -50.15 3.35 2.85
C ILE A 12 -48.86 3.45 3.67
N LEU A 13 -48.41 2.32 4.21
CA LEU A 13 -47.10 2.18 4.83
C LEU A 13 -46.04 2.33 3.72
N ARG A 14 -45.57 3.56 3.50
CA ARG A 14 -44.42 3.84 2.63
C ARG A 14 -43.20 3.21 3.29
N SER A 15 -42.80 2.04 2.83
CA SER A 15 -41.52 1.42 3.17
C SER A 15 -40.40 2.39 2.80
N LEU A 16 -39.75 2.95 3.82
CA LEU A 16 -38.49 3.68 3.66
C LEU A 16 -37.45 2.63 3.29
N VAL A 17 -37.27 2.41 1.98
CA VAL A 17 -36.07 1.73 1.48
C VAL A 17 -34.91 2.68 1.75
N VAL A 18 -34.26 2.53 2.89
CA VAL A 18 -32.95 3.12 3.14
C VAL A 18 -32.00 2.40 2.19
N SER A 19 -31.74 3.00 1.03
CA SER A 19 -30.63 2.59 0.20
C SER A 19 -29.36 2.74 1.04
N SER A 20 -28.70 1.63 1.36
CA SER A 20 -27.36 1.66 1.95
C SER A 20 -26.48 2.47 1.01
N SER A 21 -26.13 3.69 1.43
CA SER A 21 -25.18 4.54 0.72
C SER A 21 -23.98 3.67 0.40
N GLN A 22 -23.58 3.63 -0.88
CA GLN A 22 -22.26 3.14 -1.25
C GLN A 22 -21.28 3.85 -0.34
N THR A 23 -20.48 3.09 0.41
CA THR A 23 -19.47 3.62 1.31
C THR A 23 -18.47 4.35 0.42
N VAL A 24 -18.55 5.68 0.44
CA VAL A 24 -17.50 6.55 -0.11
C VAL A 24 -16.17 6.05 0.46
N PRO A 25 -15.10 5.94 -0.34
CA PRO A 25 -13.82 5.48 0.17
C PRO A 25 -13.43 6.29 1.40
N ASP A 26 -13.16 5.61 2.52
CA ASP A 26 -12.75 6.23 3.78
C ASP A 26 -11.27 6.62 3.74
N PHE A 27 -10.85 7.28 2.65
CA PHE A 27 -9.52 7.86 2.42
C PHE A 27 -9.55 8.86 1.25
N ASN A 28 -8.54 9.72 1.15
CA ASN A 28 -8.45 10.77 0.13
C ASN A 28 -7.41 10.49 -0.96
N PHE A 29 -6.24 9.94 -0.58
CA PHE A 29 -5.15 9.65 -1.51
C PHE A 29 -4.31 8.46 -1.01
N PHE A 30 -3.33 8.05 -1.82
CA PHE A 30 -2.38 7.00 -1.46
C PHE A 30 -0.96 7.53 -1.36
N TYR A 31 -0.21 7.09 -0.36
CA TYR A 31 1.25 7.04 -0.44
C TYR A 31 1.68 5.69 -1.00
N TRP A 32 2.45 5.71 -2.09
CA TRP A 32 3.14 4.51 -2.58
C TRP A 32 4.60 4.54 -2.11
N VAL A 33 4.90 3.74 -1.10
CA VAL A 33 6.13 3.82 -0.32
C VAL A 33 7.11 2.74 -0.74
N ASN A 34 8.35 3.15 -0.94
CA ASN A 34 9.46 2.29 -1.35
C ASN A 34 10.68 2.60 -0.48
N TYR A 35 11.56 1.63 -0.31
CA TYR A 35 12.79 1.79 0.45
C TYR A 35 14.01 1.34 -0.35
N TRP A 36 15.17 1.89 0.02
CA TRP A 36 16.46 1.51 -0.53
C TRP A 36 17.20 0.60 0.47
N PRO A 37 17.39 -0.70 0.16
CA PRO A 37 18.05 -1.63 1.08
C PRO A 37 19.43 -1.17 1.55
N GLY A 38 20.19 -0.46 0.70
CA GLY A 38 21.51 0.04 1.06
C GLY A 38 21.51 1.07 2.20
N ALA A 39 20.41 1.83 2.39
CA ALA A 39 20.31 2.80 3.48
C ALA A 39 20.13 2.11 4.85
N ILE A 40 19.43 0.97 4.87
CA ILE A 40 19.26 0.15 6.08
C ILE A 40 20.63 -0.42 6.50
N CYS A 41 21.40 -0.93 5.54
CA CYS A 41 22.75 -1.45 5.80
C CYS A 41 23.73 -0.45 6.40
N GLU A 42 23.60 0.83 6.07
CA GLU A 42 24.47 1.88 6.64
C GLU A 42 24.04 2.26 8.07
N SER A 43 22.76 2.05 8.42
CA SER A 43 22.19 2.44 9.72
C SER A 43 22.31 1.37 10.81
N GLN A 44 22.49 0.09 10.47
CA GLN A 44 22.56 -1.02 11.42
C GLN A 44 23.91 -1.77 11.40
N LYS A 45 24.36 -2.26 12.56
CA LYS A 45 25.54 -3.14 12.65
C LYS A 45 25.19 -4.53 12.08
N GLY A 46 25.74 -4.86 10.91
CA GLY A 46 25.65 -6.20 10.32
C GLY A 46 24.58 -6.28 9.23
N CYS A 47 24.96 -5.95 8.00
CA CYS A 47 24.15 -6.24 6.83
C CYS A 47 24.61 -7.56 6.20
N CYS A 48 23.64 -8.35 5.75
CA CYS A 48 23.88 -9.60 5.03
C CYS A 48 23.56 -9.44 3.55
N SER A 49 24.25 -10.23 2.73
CA SER A 49 24.02 -10.28 1.28
C SER A 49 22.54 -10.61 1.01
N PRO A 50 21.94 -10.03 -0.05
CA PRO A 50 20.57 -10.32 -0.43
C PRO A 50 20.29 -11.83 -0.42
N PRO A 51 19.08 -12.26 -0.01
CA PRO A 51 18.60 -13.61 -0.32
C PRO A 51 18.76 -13.88 -1.82
N LYS A 52 19.16 -15.11 -2.17
CA LYS A 52 19.53 -15.53 -3.53
C LYS A 52 18.49 -15.05 -4.56
N GLY A 53 18.90 -14.17 -5.49
CA GLY A 53 18.07 -13.77 -6.63
C GLY A 53 18.20 -12.31 -7.06
N ASN A 54 18.45 -11.38 -6.14
CA ASN A 54 18.65 -9.96 -6.46
C ASN A 54 20.12 -9.66 -6.75
N LYS A 55 20.53 -9.83 -8.01
CA LYS A 55 21.90 -9.58 -8.50
C LYS A 55 22.28 -8.08 -8.55
N SER A 56 21.34 -7.16 -8.31
CA SER A 56 21.61 -5.72 -8.32
C SER A 56 20.76 -4.98 -7.29
N PRO A 57 21.34 -4.03 -6.53
CA PRO A 57 20.59 -3.24 -5.57
C PRO A 57 19.60 -2.34 -6.31
N ASP A 58 18.34 -2.39 -5.88
CA ASP A 58 17.23 -1.65 -6.46
C ASP A 58 16.27 -1.24 -5.35
N PHE A 59 15.36 -0.29 -5.62
CA PHE A 59 14.31 0.06 -4.66
C PHE A 59 13.33 -1.10 -4.50
N MET A 60 12.94 -1.37 -3.26
CA MET A 60 11.96 -2.39 -2.89
C MET A 60 10.66 -1.70 -2.48
N ILE A 61 9.52 -2.32 -2.80
CA ILE A 61 8.22 -1.86 -2.34
C ILE A 61 8.17 -2.02 -0.82
N HIS A 62 7.64 -1.00 -0.14
CA HIS A 62 7.22 -1.11 1.25
C HIS A 62 5.70 -1.31 1.31
N GLY A 63 4.92 -0.42 0.68
CA GLY A 63 3.46 -0.50 0.75
C GLY A 63 2.70 0.56 -0.05
N LEU A 64 1.37 0.42 -0.06
CA LEU A 64 0.43 1.38 -0.61
C LEU A 64 -0.56 1.78 0.47
N TRP A 65 -0.41 2.99 0.98
CA TRP A 65 -1.06 3.40 2.22
C TRP A 65 -2.16 4.43 1.93
N PRO A 66 -3.43 4.13 2.25
CA PRO A 66 -4.49 5.13 2.20
C PRO A 66 -4.25 6.23 3.23
N GLN A 67 -4.51 7.48 2.85
CA GLN A 67 -4.29 8.66 3.69
C GLN A 67 -5.49 9.59 3.68
N PHE A 68 -5.67 10.31 4.78
CA PHE A 68 -6.59 11.43 4.88
C PHE A 68 -5.88 12.77 4.67
N ASN A 69 -6.62 13.77 4.19
CA ASN A 69 -6.11 15.13 3.97
C ASN A 69 -5.70 15.85 5.27
N ASN A 70 -6.18 15.40 6.44
CA ASN A 70 -5.81 15.94 7.74
C ASN A 70 -4.47 15.39 8.27
N GLY A 71 -3.79 14.53 7.50
CA GLY A 71 -2.51 13.91 7.86
C GLY A 71 -2.61 12.60 8.64
N THR A 72 -3.82 12.15 9.00
CA THR A 72 -4.03 10.82 9.60
C THR A 72 -4.23 9.75 8.52
N TRP A 73 -4.35 8.48 8.92
CA TRP A 73 -4.59 7.35 8.02
C TRP A 73 -5.48 6.30 8.69
N PRO A 74 -6.31 5.59 7.90
CA PRO A 74 -7.05 4.45 8.42
C PRO A 74 -6.09 3.25 8.57
N ALA A 75 -6.34 2.39 9.56
CA ALA A 75 -5.51 1.22 9.84
C ALA A 75 -6.33 0.07 10.44
N PHE A 76 -6.00 -1.16 10.05
CA PHE A 76 -6.61 -2.40 10.58
C PHE A 76 -8.15 -2.39 10.49
N CYS A 77 -8.67 -1.99 9.33
CA CYS A 77 -10.09 -1.67 9.16
C CYS A 77 -11.03 -2.88 9.12
N ASP A 78 -10.48 -4.09 8.93
CA ASP A 78 -11.28 -5.32 8.85
C ASP A 78 -10.52 -6.51 9.44
N GLN A 79 -11.07 -7.07 10.52
CA GLN A 79 -10.52 -8.25 11.20
C GLN A 79 -11.09 -9.57 10.65
N THR A 80 -12.04 -9.51 9.71
CA THR A 80 -12.69 -10.67 9.09
C THR A 80 -12.08 -11.02 7.73
N ASN A 81 -11.44 -10.06 7.06
CA ASN A 81 -10.73 -10.27 5.79
C ASN A 81 -9.21 -10.12 5.94
N LEU A 82 -8.63 -10.91 6.83
CA LEU A 82 -7.19 -10.96 7.04
C LEU A 82 -6.45 -11.58 5.83
N PHE A 83 -5.14 -11.38 5.81
CA PHE A 83 -4.25 -11.83 4.75
C PHE A 83 -4.35 -13.33 4.54
N ASP A 84 -4.54 -13.72 3.29
CA ASP A 84 -4.55 -15.10 2.84
C ASP A 84 -3.57 -15.28 1.67
N ILE A 85 -2.47 -16.00 1.90
CA ILE A 85 -1.44 -16.24 0.88
C ILE A 85 -1.99 -16.93 -0.37
N SER A 86 -3.04 -17.74 -0.25
CA SER A 86 -3.62 -18.45 -1.39
C SER A 86 -4.21 -17.50 -2.43
N LYS A 87 -4.74 -16.35 -1.97
CA LYS A 87 -5.30 -15.29 -2.82
C LYS A 87 -4.26 -14.56 -3.67
N ILE A 88 -2.96 -14.79 -3.45
CA ILE A 88 -1.86 -14.14 -4.19
C ILE A 88 -0.81 -15.13 -4.70
N SER A 89 -1.15 -16.42 -4.76
CA SER A 89 -0.21 -17.49 -5.11
C SER A 89 0.52 -17.26 -6.45
N ASP A 90 -0.15 -16.67 -7.45
CA ASP A 90 0.42 -16.31 -8.75
C ASP A 90 1.41 -15.11 -8.69
N LEU A 91 1.34 -14.30 -7.63
CA LEU A 91 2.16 -13.12 -7.43
C LEU A 91 3.40 -13.37 -6.57
N VAL A 92 3.43 -14.44 -5.75
CA VAL A 92 4.47 -14.73 -4.75
C VAL A 92 5.88 -14.56 -5.32
N SER A 93 6.20 -15.22 -6.44
CA SER A 93 7.54 -15.14 -7.02
C SER A 93 7.98 -13.71 -7.40
N LYS A 94 7.04 -12.84 -7.79
CA LYS A 94 7.32 -11.43 -8.08
C LYS A 94 7.49 -10.63 -6.78
N MET A 95 6.66 -10.92 -5.79
CA MET A 95 6.71 -10.28 -4.48
C MET A 95 8.03 -10.58 -3.76
N GLU A 96 8.52 -11.82 -3.79
CA GLU A 96 9.83 -12.22 -3.24
C GLU A 96 11.01 -11.47 -3.87
N ARG A 97 10.86 -10.94 -5.09
CA ARG A 97 11.94 -10.20 -5.77
C ARG A 97 11.87 -8.70 -5.56
N LYS A 98 10.67 -8.15 -5.33
CA LYS A 98 10.40 -6.71 -5.41
C LYS A 98 9.77 -6.12 -4.16
N TRP A 99 9.31 -6.94 -3.22
CA TRP A 99 8.58 -6.55 -2.03
C TRP A 99 8.99 -7.41 -0.83
N THR A 100 10.29 -7.52 -0.58
CA THR A 100 10.81 -8.21 0.60
C THR A 100 10.88 -7.25 1.78
N GLU A 101 10.90 -7.78 3.00
CA GLU A 101 11.21 -7.01 4.20
C GLU A 101 12.60 -6.37 4.16
N TRP A 102 12.81 -5.38 5.03
CA TRP A 102 14.15 -4.90 5.36
C TRP A 102 14.90 -5.87 6.31
N GLY A 103 14.16 -6.64 7.13
CA GLY A 103 14.68 -7.62 8.08
C GLY A 103 15.54 -8.74 7.47
N VAL A 104 15.29 -9.10 6.20
CA VAL A 104 16.12 -10.09 5.46
C VAL A 104 17.54 -9.58 5.17
N TRP A 105 17.78 -8.28 5.34
CA TRP A 105 19.07 -7.65 5.06
C TRP A 105 19.93 -7.48 6.30
N VAL A 106 19.40 -7.73 7.51
CA VAL A 106 20.16 -7.62 8.77
C VAL A 106 20.62 -8.99 9.27
N CYS A 107 21.67 -9.02 10.10
CA CYS A 107 22.21 -10.27 10.66
C CYS A 107 22.41 -10.19 12.18
N PRO A 108 21.72 -11.06 12.97
CA PRO A 108 20.79 -12.12 12.54
C PRO A 108 19.52 -11.57 11.87
N SER A 109 18.94 -12.33 10.92
CA SER A 109 17.70 -11.92 10.25
C SER A 109 16.59 -11.73 11.28
N ASN A 110 15.80 -10.67 11.11
CA ASN A 110 14.61 -10.39 11.90
C ASN A 110 13.43 -10.21 10.96
N GLU A 111 13.12 -11.28 10.23
CA GLU A 111 12.00 -11.32 9.29
C GLU A 111 10.66 -11.18 10.03
N THR A 112 9.91 -10.16 9.63
CA THR A 112 8.48 -10.01 9.92
C THR A 112 7.66 -10.38 8.69
N ASN A 113 6.39 -10.74 8.86
CA ASN A 113 5.54 -11.04 7.72
C ASN A 113 5.03 -9.74 7.06
N LEU A 114 5.85 -9.12 6.19
CA LEU A 114 5.53 -7.83 5.54
C LEU A 114 4.19 -7.85 4.85
N TRP A 115 3.92 -8.87 4.05
CA TRP A 115 2.74 -8.91 3.19
C TRP A 115 1.48 -9.01 4.04
N GLU A 116 1.53 -9.82 5.08
CA GLU A 116 0.47 -9.89 6.07
C GLU A 116 0.26 -8.55 6.77
N HIS A 117 1.34 -7.88 7.21
CA HIS A 117 1.27 -6.56 7.84
C HIS A 117 0.63 -5.52 6.92
N GLU A 118 1.13 -5.41 5.69
CA GLU A 118 0.69 -4.41 4.72
C GLU A 118 -0.77 -4.64 4.31
N TRP A 119 -1.21 -5.89 4.14
CA TRP A 119 -2.61 -6.15 3.87
C TRP A 119 -3.48 -5.87 5.10
N ASN A 120 -3.18 -6.49 6.24
CA ASN A 120 -4.02 -6.39 7.44
C ASN A 120 -4.15 -4.95 7.93
N LYS A 121 -3.07 -4.15 7.82
CA LYS A 121 -3.06 -2.76 8.27
C LYS A 121 -3.59 -1.78 7.23
N HIS A 122 -3.18 -1.89 5.97
CA HIS A 122 -3.46 -0.88 4.94
C HIS A 122 -4.45 -1.38 3.87
N GLY A 123 -4.29 -2.62 3.39
CA GLY A 123 -5.15 -3.21 2.37
C GLY A 123 -6.61 -3.39 2.82
N THR A 124 -6.84 -3.79 4.06
CA THR A 124 -8.19 -3.93 4.66
C THR A 124 -8.97 -2.61 4.68
N CYS A 125 -8.30 -1.46 4.60
CA CYS A 125 -8.92 -0.14 4.60
C CYS A 125 -9.34 0.35 3.21
N VAL A 126 -9.01 -0.39 2.14
CA VAL A 126 -9.30 0.00 0.76
C VAL A 126 -10.07 -1.07 -0.01
N GLN A 127 -10.83 -1.89 0.71
CA GLN A 127 -11.61 -2.99 0.15
C GLN A 127 -12.71 -2.57 -0.83
N SER A 128 -13.13 -1.31 -0.79
CA SER A 128 -14.04 -0.73 -1.80
C SER A 128 -13.38 -0.51 -3.17
N VAL A 129 -12.04 -0.55 -3.23
CA VAL A 129 -11.24 -0.32 -4.43
C VAL A 129 -10.44 -1.55 -4.82
N PHE A 130 -9.90 -2.28 -3.84
CA PHE A 130 -9.04 -3.42 -4.05
C PHE A 130 -9.43 -4.60 -3.18
N ASP A 131 -9.58 -5.77 -3.79
CA ASP A 131 -9.40 -7.03 -3.06
C ASP A 131 -7.90 -7.29 -2.78
N GLN A 132 -7.59 -8.35 -2.02
CA GLN A 132 -6.21 -8.67 -1.67
C GLN A 132 -5.33 -8.86 -2.91
N HIS A 133 -5.80 -9.59 -3.93
CA HIS A 133 -5.01 -9.83 -5.14
C HIS A 133 -4.69 -8.53 -5.88
N SER A 134 -5.70 -7.72 -6.15
CA SER A 134 -5.57 -6.46 -6.88
C SER A 134 -4.76 -5.42 -6.11
N TYR A 135 -4.79 -5.40 -4.77
CA TYR A 135 -3.92 -4.56 -3.94
C TYR A 135 -2.43 -4.87 -4.19
N PHE A 136 -2.04 -6.15 -4.11
CA PHE A 136 -0.66 -6.57 -4.34
C PHE A 136 -0.25 -6.42 -5.81
N ASN A 137 -1.12 -6.81 -6.74
CA ASN A 137 -0.84 -6.70 -8.18
C ASN A 137 -0.66 -5.23 -8.62
N THR A 138 -1.45 -4.30 -8.07
CA THR A 138 -1.34 -2.87 -8.38
C THR A 138 0.00 -2.30 -7.92
N ASN A 139 0.45 -2.64 -6.72
CA ASN A 139 1.78 -2.27 -6.23
C ASN A 139 2.91 -2.80 -7.13
N LEU A 140 2.81 -4.06 -7.58
CA LEU A 140 3.77 -4.64 -8.53
C LEU A 140 3.75 -3.90 -9.88
N LYS A 141 2.57 -3.49 -10.36
CA LYS A 141 2.44 -2.68 -11.59
C LYS A 141 3.04 -1.29 -11.43
N PHE A 142 2.84 -0.62 -10.30
CA PHE A 142 3.52 0.65 -10.00
C PHE A 142 5.02 0.48 -10.01
N ARG A 143 5.52 -0.59 -9.40
CA ARG A 143 6.95 -0.90 -9.38
C ARG A 143 7.54 -1.18 -10.76
N GLN A 144 6.75 -1.76 -11.66
CA GLN A 144 7.15 -1.98 -13.05
C GLN A 144 7.20 -0.67 -13.85
N ARG A 145 6.25 0.24 -13.61
CA ARG A 145 6.15 1.52 -14.33
C ARG A 145 7.11 2.58 -13.81
N ILE A 146 7.34 2.62 -12.50
CA ILE A 146 8.15 3.63 -11.82
C ILE A 146 9.44 2.96 -11.34
N ASN A 147 10.53 3.21 -12.08
CA ASN A 147 11.86 2.73 -11.73
C ASN A 147 12.67 3.88 -11.13
N PHE A 148 12.58 4.04 -9.81
CA PHE A 148 13.31 5.09 -9.08
C PHE A 148 14.80 5.09 -9.37
N LEU A 149 15.44 3.92 -9.44
CA LEU A 149 16.88 3.85 -9.72
C LEU A 149 17.20 4.40 -11.12
N SER A 150 16.37 4.10 -12.12
CA SER A 150 16.52 4.65 -13.48
C SER A 150 16.31 6.16 -13.50
N ILE A 151 15.25 6.65 -12.84
CA ILE A 151 14.94 8.09 -12.74
C ILE A 151 16.10 8.84 -12.09
N LEU A 152 16.63 8.33 -10.97
CA LEU A 152 17.77 8.91 -10.27
C LEU A 152 19.02 8.93 -11.15
N LYS A 153 19.33 7.82 -11.83
CA LYS A 153 20.48 7.73 -12.76
C LYS A 153 20.35 8.75 -13.90
N HIS A 154 19.16 8.92 -14.47
CA HIS A 154 18.90 9.90 -15.52
C HIS A 154 19.10 11.35 -15.02
N LYS A 155 18.90 11.61 -13.73
CA LYS A 155 19.19 12.91 -13.07
C LYS A 155 20.64 13.03 -12.57
N GLY A 156 21.52 12.12 -12.99
CA GLY A 156 22.93 12.08 -12.60
C GLY A 156 23.16 11.71 -11.12
N ILE A 157 22.18 11.06 -10.49
CA ILE A 157 22.29 10.55 -9.12
C ILE A 157 22.63 9.06 -9.21
N TYR A 158 23.83 8.72 -8.74
CA TYR A 158 24.35 7.36 -8.70
C TYR A 158 24.68 6.97 -7.28
N LYS A 159 24.68 5.65 -7.01
CA LYS A 159 25.22 5.13 -5.75
C LYS A 159 26.68 5.56 -5.63
N SER A 160 27.02 6.25 -4.56
CA SER A 160 28.39 6.65 -4.23
C SER A 160 28.69 6.29 -2.79
N PHE A 161 29.82 5.65 -2.56
CA PHE A 161 30.32 5.35 -1.21
C PHE A 161 31.16 6.49 -0.63
N THR A 162 31.47 7.52 -1.44
CA THR A 162 32.33 8.63 -1.05
C THR A 162 31.59 9.96 -0.99
N LYS A 163 30.46 10.08 -1.70
CA LYS A 163 29.66 11.31 -1.76
C LYS A 163 28.30 11.09 -1.11
N LYS A 164 28.06 11.80 0.00
CA LYS A 164 26.73 11.94 0.60
C LYS A 164 26.01 13.11 -0.04
N MET A 165 24.78 12.88 -0.50
CA MET A 165 23.87 13.94 -0.98
C MET A 165 22.93 14.36 0.15
N LYS A 166 22.57 15.63 0.18
CA LYS A 166 21.57 16.16 1.11
C LYS A 166 20.15 15.83 0.60
N PRO A 167 19.16 15.63 1.47
CA PRO A 167 17.81 15.20 1.05
C PRO A 167 17.14 16.12 0.02
N TRP A 168 17.34 17.44 0.12
CA TRP A 168 16.77 18.40 -0.83
C TRP A 168 17.41 18.33 -2.22
N GLU A 169 18.71 18.01 -2.33
CA GLU A 169 19.38 17.85 -3.63
C GLU A 169 18.79 16.68 -4.45
N VAL A 170 18.28 15.65 -3.76
CA VAL A 170 17.58 14.53 -4.39
C VAL A 170 16.15 14.91 -4.73
N SER A 171 15.45 15.57 -3.80
CA SER A 171 14.04 15.97 -3.96
C SER A 171 13.86 16.95 -5.10
N ASP A 172 14.66 18.01 -5.17
CA ASP A 172 14.59 19.03 -6.22
C ASP A 172 14.78 18.42 -7.62
N LYS A 173 15.67 17.43 -7.76
CA LYS A 173 15.91 16.75 -9.04
C LYS A 173 14.77 15.84 -9.48
N CYS A 174 13.96 15.36 -8.54
CA CYS A 174 12.85 14.45 -8.77
C CYS A 174 11.49 15.16 -8.93
N LEU A 175 11.33 16.37 -8.35
CA LEU A 175 10.06 17.12 -8.35
C LEU A 175 9.60 17.61 -9.74
N PHE A 176 10.47 17.62 -10.75
CA PHE A 176 10.13 18.19 -12.07
C PHE A 176 9.42 17.22 -13.03
N HIS A 177 9.04 16.00 -12.63
CA HIS A 177 8.47 14.98 -13.53
C HIS A 177 7.24 14.24 -12.95
N VAL A 178 6.51 14.85 -12.02
CA VAL A 178 5.17 14.38 -11.60
C VAL A 178 4.11 15.31 -12.15
#